data_AF-A0A1I5TVZ5-F1
#
_entry.id   AF-A0A1I5TVZ5-F1
#
_cell.length_a   1.000
_cell.length_b   1.000
_cell.length_c   1.000
_cell.angle_alpha   90.00
_cell.angle_beta   90.00
_cell.angle_gamma   90.00
#
_symmetry.space_group_name_H-M   'P 1'
#
loop_
_entity.id
_entity.type
_entity.pdbx_description
1 polymer ?
#
loop_
_entity_poly.entity_id
_entity_poly.type
_entity_poly.pdbx_seq_one_letter_code
_entity_poly.pdbx_strand_id
1 'polypeptide(L)' 'MSNKTEKSQSMSDAVIQRLVRETGITEQQARDLVGVLGETNWSSLVREARLLNRGTPRR' A
#
# COMPACT_ATOMS: atom_id res chain seq x y z
N MET A 1 27.21 1.31 -12.52
CA MET A 1 26.02 0.87 -13.28
C MET A 1 25.01 0.34 -12.29
N SER A 2 24.08 1.19 -11.84
CA SER A 2 23.15 0.90 -10.74
C SER A 2 21.73 0.73 -11.27
N ASN A 3 21.45 -0.38 -11.95
CA ASN A 3 20.10 -0.66 -12.45
C ASN A 3 19.61 -2.03 -11.95
N LYS A 4 19.14 -2.06 -10.69
CA LYS A 4 18.24 -3.13 -10.24
C LYS A 4 17.17 -2.71 -9.23
N THR A 5 17.18 -1.46 -8.76
CA THR A 5 16.25 -0.99 -7.71
C THR A 5 15.17 -0.01 -8.18
N GLU A 6 15.35 0.68 -9.32
CA GLU A 6 14.41 1.72 -9.75
C GLU A 6 13.05 1.18 -10.23
N LYS A 7 13.01 -0.03 -10.83
CA LYS A 7 11.74 -0.62 -11.30
C LYS A 7 10.84 -1.09 -10.16
N SER A 8 11.43 -1.58 -9.07
CA SER A 8 10.66 -2.09 -7.93
C SER A 8 9.99 -0.94 -7.17
N GLN A 9 10.69 0.16 -6.91
CA GLN A 9 10.10 1.33 -6.24
C GLN A 9 8.92 1.91 -7.03
N SER A 10 9.02 2.00 -8.36
CA SER A 10 7.92 2.50 -9.19
C SER A 10 6.68 1.60 -9.17
N MET A 11 6.85 0.27 -9.07
CA MET A 11 5.73 -0.67 -8.91
C MET A 11 5.11 -0.54 -7.52
N SER A 12 5.92 -0.43 -6.47
CA SER A 12 5.45 -0.18 -5.10
C SER A 12 4.61 1.09 -5.03
N ASP A 13 5.08 2.20 -5.62
CA ASP A 13 4.37 3.48 -5.60
C ASP A 13 3.02 3.42 -6.31
N ALA A 14 2.92 2.70 -7.43
CA ALA A 14 1.64 2.51 -8.13
C ALA A 14 0.64 1.70 -7.28
N VAL A 15 1.13 0.66 -6.59
CA VAL A 15 0.31 -0.17 -5.67
C VAL A 15 -0.15 0.66 -4.47
N ILE A 16 0.74 1.46 -3.87
CA ILE A 16 0.45 2.37 -2.75
C ILE A 16 -0.64 3.37 -3.15
N GLN A 17 -0.46 4.07 -4.26
CA GLN A 17 -1.42 5.08 -4.76
C GLN A 17 -2.79 4.46 -5.03
N ARG A 18 -2.82 3.27 -5.62
CA ARG A 18 -4.06 2.53 -5.84
C ARG A 18 -4.73 2.17 -4.52
N LEU A 19 -3.96 1.74 -3.52
CA LEU A 19 -4.49 1.27 -2.24
C LEU A 19 -5.10 2.42 -1.44
N VAL A 20 -4.42 3.58 -1.43
CA VAL A 20 -4.93 4.83 -0.85
C VAL A 20 -6.26 5.23 -1.51
N ARG A 21 -6.32 5.22 -2.85
CA ARG A 21 -7.53 5.60 -3.60
C ARG A 21 -8.70 4.65 -3.35
N GLU A 22 -8.47 3.34 -3.34
CA GLU A 22 -9.55 2.35 -3.20
C GLU A 22 -10.05 2.19 -1.77
N THR A 23 -9.21 2.47 -0.77
CA THR A 23 -9.52 2.14 0.64
C THR A 23 -9.60 3.35 1.55
N GLY A 24 -9.05 4.50 1.14
CA GLY A 24 -9.07 5.75 1.90
C GLY A 24 -8.09 5.80 3.08
N ILE A 25 -7.14 4.85 3.18
CA ILE A 25 -6.04 4.91 4.15
C ILE A 25 -4.98 5.94 3.72
N THR A 26 -4.09 6.34 4.64
CA THR A 26 -3.00 7.25 4.31
C THR A 26 -1.90 6.55 3.50
N GLU A 27 -1.09 7.32 2.75
CA GLU A 27 0.07 6.77 2.03
C GLU A 27 1.05 6.04 2.96
N GLN A 28 1.22 6.53 4.20
CA GLN A 28 2.08 5.86 5.18
C GLN A 28 1.53 4.48 5.55
N GLN A 29 0.22 4.39 5.85
CA GLN A 29 -0.42 3.11 6.14
C GLN A 29 -0.34 2.15 4.96
N ALA A 30 -0.48 2.65 3.73
CA ALA A 30 -0.33 1.85 2.53
C ALA A 30 1.10 1.34 2.32
N ARG A 31 2.12 2.18 2.57
CA ARG A 31 3.53 1.79 2.54
C ARG A 31 3.83 0.71 3.57
N ASP A 32 3.34 0.87 4.79
CA ASP A 32 3.54 -0.09 5.87
C ASP A 32 2.90 -1.44 5.53
N LEU A 33 1.67 -1.44 4.99
CA LEU A 33 1.00 -2.65 4.53
C LEU A 33 1.76 -3.37 3.42
N VAL A 34 2.22 -2.63 2.41
CA VAL A 34 2.99 -3.19 1.30
C VAL A 34 4.33 -3.74 1.79
N GLY A 35 4.98 -3.06 2.74
CA GLY A 35 6.23 -3.51 3.35
C GLY A 35 6.09 -4.80 4.18
N VAL A 36 4.93 -5.00 4.81
CA VAL A 36 4.65 -6.20 5.64
C VAL A 36 4.15 -7.38 4.82
N LEU A 37 3.25 -7.14 3.86
CA LEU A 37 2.53 -8.20 3.12
C LEU A 37 3.14 -8.51 1.75
N GLY A 38 3.95 -7.60 1.20
CA GLY A 38 4.42 -7.65 -0.17
C GLY A 38 3.36 -7.22 -1.20
N GLU A 39 3.83 -6.89 -2.40
CA GLU A 39 3.01 -6.31 -3.48
C GLU A 39 2.15 -7.33 -4.25
N THR A 40 2.41 -8.64 -4.07
CA THR A 40 1.84 -9.71 -4.91
C THR A 40 0.41 -10.08 -4.55
N ASN A 41 -0.07 -9.77 -3.34
CA ASN A 41 -1.40 -10.19 -2.89
C ASN A 41 -2.34 -9.00 -2.65
N TRP A 42 -2.90 -8.48 -3.75
CA TRP A 42 -3.78 -7.31 -3.75
C TRP A 42 -5.03 -7.48 -2.87
N SER A 43 -5.69 -8.65 -2.90
CA SER A 43 -6.88 -8.91 -2.11
C SER A 43 -6.61 -8.87 -0.60
N SER A 44 -5.41 -9.29 -0.17
CA SER A 44 -4.98 -9.17 1.21
C SER A 44 -4.69 -7.72 1.58
N LEU A 45 -3.97 -6.97 0.72
CA LEU A 45 -3.72 -5.54 0.93
C LEU A 45 -5.02 -4.74 1.11
N VAL A 46 -6.01 -4.95 0.23
CA VAL A 46 -7.30 -4.24 0.29
C VAL A 46 -8.08 -4.61 1.54
N ARG A 47 -8.06 -5.88 1.98
CA ARG A 47 -8.76 -6.31 3.19
C ARG A 47 -8.18 -5.63 4.43
N GLU A 48 -6.86 -5.70 4.62
CA GLU A 48 -6.18 -5.10 5.76
C GLU A 48 -6.32 -3.57 5.76
N ALA A 49 -6.19 -2.93 4.59
CA ALA A 49 -6.43 -1.50 4.42
C ALA A 49 -7.86 -1.07 4.83
N ARG A 50 -8.88 -1.86 4.48
CA ARG A 50 -10.27 -1.58 4.93
C ARG A 50 -10.45 -1.77 6.43
N LEU A 51 -9.75 -2.72 7.04
CA LEU A 51 -9.74 -2.89 8.50
C LEU A 51 -9.11 -1.68 9.19
N LEU A 52 -7.97 -1.18 8.67
CA LEU A 52 -7.31 0.03 9.15
C LEU A 52 -8.22 1.27 9.04
N ASN A 53 -8.88 1.49 7.90
CA ASN A 53 -9.77 2.64 7.73
C ASN A 53 -10.99 2.59 8.67
N ARG A 54 -11.49 1.39 9.02
CA ARG A 54 -12.62 1.25 9.96
C ARG A 54 -12.23 1.54 11.41
N GLY A 55 -10.99 1.27 11.79
CA GLY A 55 -10.48 1.52 13.14
C GLY A 55 -9.92 2.93 13.37
N THR A 56 -9.72 3.71 12.31
CA THR A 56 -9.16 5.05 12.43
C THR A 56 -10.31 6.05 12.65
N PRO A 57 -10.45 6.69 13.82
CA PRO A 57 -11.40 7.79 13.98
C PRO A 57 -10.98 8.89 12.99
N ARG A 58 -11.84 9.19 12.01
CA ARG A 58 -11.62 10.29 11.07
C ARG A 58 -11.66 11.59 11.87
N ARG A 59 -10.48 12.08 12.27
CA ARG A 59 -10.29 13.41 12.85
C ARG A 59 -10.26 14.46 11.74
#